data_AF-A0A931DMI1-F1
#
_entry.id   AF-A0A931DMI1-F1
#
_cell.length_a   1.000
_cell.length_b   1.000
_cell.length_c   1.000
_cell.angle_alpha   90.00
_cell.angle_beta   90.00
_cell.angle_gamma   90.00
#
_symmetry.space_group_name_H-M   'P 1'
#
loop_
_entity.id
_entity.type
_entity.pdbx_description
1 polymer ?
#
loop_
_entity_poly.entity_id
_entity_poly.type
_entity_poly.pdbx_seq_one_letter_code
_entity_poly.pdbx_strand_id
1 'polypeptide(L)'
;MSAQPVHQEPDPRDPQVIHDQLPEAARAKFLAEYHAAVDAAHDFAGYRALQDLLQTWRLLTAAYSKPDFQQRYEDVRHGVGQYVPMDEAFPHLKA
;
A
#
# COMPACT_ATOMS: atom_id res chain seq x y z
N MET A 1 35.35 2.39 -22.67
CA MET A 1 34.18 1.88 -21.92
C MET A 1 33.23 3.06 -21.70
N SER A 2 32.07 3.07 -22.33
CA SER A 2 31.03 4.07 -22.11
C SER A 2 30.02 3.51 -21.10
N ALA A 3 29.84 4.19 -19.97
CA ALA A 3 28.75 3.89 -19.04
C ALA A 3 27.45 4.40 -19.68
N GLN A 4 26.58 3.48 -20.10
CA GLN A 4 25.22 3.87 -20.46
C GLN A 4 24.49 4.31 -19.18
N PRO A 5 23.76 5.43 -19.20
CA PRO A 5 23.00 5.85 -18.04
C PRO A 5 21.98 4.77 -17.71
N VAL A 6 22.04 4.25 -16.49
CA VAL A 6 21.00 3.35 -15.97
C VAL A 6 19.75 4.21 -15.83
N HIS A 7 18.71 3.93 -16.61
CA HIS A 7 17.38 4.44 -16.34
C HIS A 7 16.96 3.92 -14.96
N GLN A 8 17.07 4.76 -13.93
CA GLN A 8 16.60 4.45 -12.61
C GLN A 8 15.08 4.61 -12.63
N GLU A 9 14.37 3.49 -12.58
CA GLU A 9 12.93 3.54 -12.32
C GLU A 9 12.70 4.24 -10.97
N PRO A 10 11.68 5.12 -10.87
CA PRO A 10 11.35 5.78 -9.61
C PRO A 10 11.12 4.75 -8.50
N ASP A 11 11.55 5.05 -7.27
CA ASP A 11 11.33 4.14 -6.14
C ASP A 11 9.81 3.94 -5.96
N PRO A 12 9.29 2.70 -6.03
CA PRO A 12 7.87 2.43 -5.80
C PRO A 12 7.38 2.82 -4.40
N ARG A 13 8.29 3.04 -3.44
CA ARG A 13 8.00 3.53 -2.09
C ARG A 13 8.15 5.04 -1.93
N ASP A 14 8.50 5.76 -3.00
CA ASP A 14 8.51 7.22 -2.99
C ASP A 14 7.08 7.73 -2.69
N PRO A 15 6.89 8.57 -1.65
CA PRO A 15 5.59 9.11 -1.29
C PRO A 15 4.86 9.80 -2.45
N GLN A 16 5.59 10.48 -3.34
CA GLN A 16 5.01 11.13 -4.50
C GLN A 16 4.53 10.11 -5.53
N VAL A 17 5.33 9.06 -5.81
CA VAL A 17 4.94 7.97 -6.71
C VAL A 17 3.70 7.24 -6.18
N ILE A 18 3.64 6.97 -4.88
CA ILE A 18 2.47 6.38 -4.22
C ILE A 18 1.24 7.29 -4.38
N HIS A 19 1.38 8.58 -4.04
CA HIS A 19 0.28 9.55 -4.13
C HIS A 19 -0.32 9.62 -5.54
N ASP A 20 0.52 9.67 -6.57
CA ASP A 20 0.08 9.82 -7.96
C ASP A 20 -0.65 8.58 -8.48
N GLN A 21 -0.28 7.40 -7.99
CA GLN A 21 -0.93 6.13 -8.34
C GLN A 21 -2.24 5.87 -7.58
N LEU A 22 -2.49 6.59 -6.47
CA LEU A 22 -3.71 6.41 -5.70
C LEU A 22 -4.93 7.05 -6.40
N PRO A 23 -6.12 6.43 -6.28
CA PRO A 23 -7.37 7.08 -6.66
C PRO A 23 -7.63 8.29 -5.76
N GLU A 24 -8.33 9.29 -6.30
CA GLU A 24 -8.58 10.58 -5.63
C GLU A 24 -9.14 10.44 -4.21
N ALA A 25 -10.09 9.50 -4.02
CA ALA A 25 -10.71 9.23 -2.73
C ALA A 25 -9.71 8.76 -1.64
N ALA A 26 -8.60 8.13 -2.03
CA ALA A 26 -7.59 7.61 -1.12
C ALA A 26 -6.43 8.59 -0.86
N ARG A 27 -6.21 9.56 -1.76
CA ARG A 27 -5.08 10.51 -1.68
C ARG A 27 -5.07 11.33 -0.40
N ALA A 28 -6.24 11.86 0.00
CA ALA A 28 -6.35 12.67 1.21
C ALA A 28 -6.00 11.88 2.48
N LYS A 29 -6.42 10.61 2.55
CA LYS A 29 -6.10 9.72 3.67
C LYS A 29 -4.60 9.42 3.72
N PHE A 30 -4.02 9.05 2.57
CA PHE A 30 -2.59 8.81 2.47
C PHE A 30 -1.76 10.01 2.93
N LEU A 31 -2.11 11.21 2.46
CA LEU A 31 -1.37 12.43 2.82
C LEU A 31 -1.43 12.73 4.32
N ALA A 32 -2.60 12.54 4.94
CA ALA A 32 -2.76 12.73 6.38
C ALA A 32 -1.93 11.75 7.21
N GLU A 33 -1.95 10.46 6.84
CA GLU A 33 -1.15 9.42 7.52
C GLU A 33 0.35 9.62 7.28
N TYR A 34 0.74 10.01 6.07
CA TYR A 34 2.13 10.30 5.72
C TYR A 34 2.69 11.46 6.56
N HIS A 35 1.97 12.58 6.66
CA HIS A 35 2.40 13.70 7.49
C HIS A 35 2.57 13.29 8.96
N ALA A 36 1.59 12.57 9.53
CA ALA A 36 1.67 12.10 10.90
C ALA A 36 2.88 11.16 11.14
N ALA A 37 3.19 10.29 10.18
CA ALA A 37 4.33 9.39 10.27
C ALA A 37 5.68 10.12 10.11
N VAL A 38 5.77 11.12 9.23
CA VAL A 38 6.95 11.98 9.10
C VAL A 38 7.20 12.75 10.40
N ASP A 39 6.16 13.34 10.99
CA ASP A 39 6.24 14.03 12.28
C ASP A 39 6.61 13.10 13.44
N ALA A 40 6.44 11.78 13.29
CA ALA A 40 6.85 10.79 14.29
C ALA A 40 8.25 10.19 14.02
N ALA A 41 8.82 10.37 12.82
CA ALA A 41 10.01 9.67 12.35
C ALA A 41 11.35 10.25 12.87
N HIS A 42 11.36 10.72 14.12
CA HIS A 42 12.52 11.35 14.74
C HIS A 42 13.51 10.34 15.35
N ASP A 43 13.08 9.10 15.59
CA ASP A 43 13.91 8.01 16.09
C ASP A 43 13.84 6.78 15.17
N PHE A 44 14.62 5.74 15.49
CA PHE A 44 14.67 4.52 14.67
C PHE A 44 13.33 3.75 14.63
N ALA A 45 12.51 3.84 15.68
CA ALA A 45 11.21 3.19 15.72
C ALA A 45 10.22 3.92 14.82
N GLY A 46 10.17 5.25 14.91
CA GLY A 46 9.36 6.12 14.06
C GLY A 46 9.76 6.01 12.59
N TYR A 47 11.06 5.98 12.28
CA TYR A 47 11.51 5.77 10.91
C TYR A 47 11.07 4.41 10.35
N ARG A 48 11.13 3.35 11.15
CA ARG A 48 10.62 2.03 10.75
C ARG A 48 9.12 2.06 10.51
N ALA A 49 8.36 2.71 11.40
CA ALA A 49 6.91 2.87 11.22
C ALA A 49 6.57 3.63 9.93
N LEU A 50 7.32 4.67 9.58
CA LEU A 50 7.17 5.38 8.30
C LEU A 50 7.45 4.44 7.11
N GLN A 51 8.51 3.62 7.16
CA GLN A 51 8.81 2.65 6.12
C GLN A 51 7.69 1.61 5.94
N ASP A 52 7.13 1.10 7.05
CA ASP A 52 6.03 0.14 7.02
C ASP A 52 4.73 0.76 6.47
N LEU A 53 4.48 2.03 6.80
CA LEU A 53 3.37 2.80 6.24
C LEU A 53 3.51 2.93 4.71
N LEU A 54 4.67 3.37 4.23
CA LEU A 54 4.93 3.52 2.79
C LEU A 54 4.82 2.19 2.05
N GLN A 55 5.32 1.10 2.66
CA GLN A 55 5.18 -0.24 2.11
C GLN A 55 3.70 -0.66 2.01
N THR A 56 2.90 -0.36 3.02
CA THR A 56 1.46 -0.66 3.04
C THR A 56 0.72 0.09 1.93
N TRP A 57 0.97 1.38 1.80
CA TRP A 57 0.33 2.19 0.76
C TRP A 57 0.77 1.81 -0.65
N ARG A 58 2.04 1.43 -0.84
CA ARG A 58 2.53 0.85 -2.10
C ARG A 58 1.83 -0.47 -2.47
N LEU A 59 1.41 -1.27 -1.49
CA LEU A 59 0.59 -2.47 -1.76
C LEU A 59 -0.85 -2.10 -2.12
N LEU A 60 -1.40 -1.05 -1.49
CA LEU A 60 -2.72 -0.54 -1.82
C LEU A 60 -2.78 0.05 -3.24
N THR A 61 -1.77 0.77 -3.71
CA THR A 61 -1.73 1.24 -5.11
C THR A 61 -1.81 0.08 -6.10
N ALA A 62 -1.09 -1.01 -5.83
CA ALA A 62 -1.13 -2.23 -6.64
C ALA A 62 -2.49 -2.96 -6.57
N ALA A 63 -3.25 -2.78 -5.48
CA ALA A 63 -4.60 -3.31 -5.38
C ALA A 63 -5.58 -2.45 -6.17
N TYR A 64 -5.54 -1.12 -6.01
CA TYR A 64 -6.39 -0.15 -6.71
C TYR A 64 -6.18 -0.14 -8.23
N SER A 65 -5.00 -0.52 -8.71
CA SER A 65 -4.74 -0.63 -10.16
C SER A 65 -5.50 -1.77 -10.83
N LYS A 66 -6.08 -2.71 -10.07
CA LYS A 66 -6.89 -3.79 -10.63
C LYS A 66 -8.26 -3.25 -11.05
N PRO A 67 -8.71 -3.48 -12.30
CA PRO A 67 -9.96 -2.91 -12.82
C PRO A 67 -11.20 -3.29 -12.01
N ASP A 68 -11.18 -4.44 -11.35
CA ASP A 68 -12.29 -4.99 -10.58
C ASP A 68 -12.14 -4.79 -9.07
N PHE A 69 -11.09 -4.10 -8.62
CA PHE A 69 -10.83 -3.90 -7.18
C PHE A 69 -12.02 -3.28 -6.47
N GLN A 70 -12.58 -2.21 -7.05
CA GLN A 70 -13.61 -1.46 -6.36
C GLN A 70 -14.94 -2.21 -6.30
N GLN A 71 -15.29 -2.93 -7.37
CA GLN A 71 -16.44 -3.82 -7.35
C GLN A 71 -16.26 -4.92 -6.29
N ARG A 72 -15.11 -5.58 -6.26
CA ARG A 72 -14.82 -6.63 -5.27
C ARG A 72 -14.83 -6.09 -3.84
N TYR A 73 -14.35 -4.88 -3.62
CA TYR A 73 -14.36 -4.24 -2.31
C TYR A 73 -15.78 -3.96 -1.82
N GLU A 74 -16.65 -3.44 -2.69
CA GLU A 74 -18.06 -3.24 -2.36
C GLU A 74 -18.81 -4.56 -2.18
N ASP A 75 -18.56 -5.56 -3.05
CA ASP A 75 -19.13 -6.89 -2.89
C ASP A 75 -18.78 -7.46 -1.51
N VAL A 76 -17.51 -7.39 -1.10
CA VAL A 76 -17.06 -7.83 0.23
C VAL A 76 -17.76 -7.05 1.35
N ARG A 77 -17.86 -5.72 1.22
CA ARG A 77 -18.56 -4.87 2.19
C ARG A 77 -20.04 -5.24 2.35
N HIS A 78 -20.66 -5.71 1.28
CA HIS A 78 -22.05 -6.14 1.23
C HIS A 78 -22.24 -7.64 1.54
N GLY A 79 -21.19 -8.37 1.89
CA GLY A 79 -21.26 -9.82 2.15
C GLY A 79 -21.47 -10.66 0.90
N VAL A 80 -21.20 -10.11 -0.27
CA VAL A 80 -21.31 -10.75 -1.58
C VAL A 80 -19.92 -11.27 -1.98
N GLY A 81 -19.86 -12.48 -2.53
CA GLY A 81 -18.61 -13.08 -3.04
C GLY A 81 -18.26 -14.43 -2.45
N GLN A 82 -17.18 -15.02 -2.95
CA GLN A 82 -16.59 -16.23 -2.38
C GLN A 82 -15.66 -15.86 -1.25
N TYR A 83 -15.84 -16.52 -0.12
CA TYR A 83 -14.99 -16.37 1.07
C TYR A 83 -14.34 -17.71 1.37
N VAL A 84 -13.09 -17.64 1.81
CA VAL A 84 -12.39 -18.80 2.37
C VAL A 84 -12.21 -18.49 3.86
N PRO A 85 -12.65 -19.37 4.78
CA PRO A 85 -12.39 -19.23 6.21
C PRO A 85 -10.91 -19.02 6.49
N MET A 86 -10.57 -18.21 7.50
CA MET A 86 -9.18 -17.91 7.85
C MET A 86 -8.35 -19.18 8.09
N ASP A 87 -8.95 -20.18 8.73
CA ASP A 87 -8.33 -21.48 9.02
C ASP A 87 -8.01 -22.31 7.77
N GLU A 88 -8.73 -22.07 6.68
CA GLU A 88 -8.51 -22.74 5.39
C GLU A 88 -7.50 -21.98 4.55
N ALA A 89 -7.53 -20.64 4.57
CA ALA A 89 -6.56 -19.80 3.87
C ALA A 89 -5.15 -19.88 4.48
N PHE A 90 -5.08 -20.01 5.82
CA PHE A 90 -3.84 -20.06 6.58
C PHE A 90 -3.81 -21.28 7.50
N PRO A 91 -3.63 -22.49 6.95
CA PRO A 91 -3.76 -23.72 7.72
C PRO A 91 -2.73 -23.88 8.84
N HIS A 92 -1.65 -23.11 8.81
CA HIS A 92 -0.57 -23.09 9.80
C HIS A 92 -0.79 -22.09 10.95
N LEU A 93 -1.86 -21.28 10.93
CA LEU A 93 -2.24 -20.38 12.03
C LEU A 93 -3.09 -21.06 13.11
N LYS A 94 -3.36 -22.36 12.99
CA LYS A 94 -4.01 -23.13 14.06
C LYS A 94 -3.10 -23.21 15.28
N ALA A 95 -3.59 -22.65 16.39
CA ALA A 95 -3.02 -22.79 17.73
C ALA A 95 -3.02 -24.24 18.21
#